data_AF-A0A849DEW6-F1
#
_entry.id   AF-A0A849DEW6-F1
#
_cell.length_a   1.000
_cell.length_b   1.000
_cell.length_c   1.000
_cell.angle_alpha   90.00
_cell.angle_beta   90.00
_cell.angle_gamma   90.00
#
_symmetry.space_group_name_H-M   'P 1'
#
loop_
_entity.id
_entity.type
_entity.pdbx_description
1 polymer ?
#
loop_
_entity_poly.entity_id
_entity_poly.type
_entity_poly.pdbx_seq_one_letter_code
_entity_poly.pdbx_strand_id
1 'polypeptide(L)'
;VVESGDSKFIAGDIVSRRKFQEENQSVIALGGEPSIAEPMLVGITRSAVGADSIISAASFQDTTKVLTSASIAGTVDALEDLKENVVIGRLIPVGTGMIDNDNIKFTAAE
;
A
#
# COMPACT_ATOMS: atom_id res chain seq x y z
N VAL A 1 -9.25 -12.89 -1.26
CA VAL A 1 -8.51 -13.84 -2.12
C VAL A 1 -9.27 -15.16 -2.09
N VAL A 2 -9.57 -15.72 -3.26
CA VAL A 2 -10.30 -17.00 -3.38
C VAL A 2 -9.30 -18.16 -3.47
N GLU A 3 -8.28 -18.01 -4.32
CA GLU A 3 -7.18 -18.97 -4.46
C GLU A 3 -5.84 -18.26 -4.38
N SER A 4 -4.92 -18.83 -3.60
CA SER A 4 -3.61 -18.22 -3.33
C SER A 4 -2.61 -18.35 -4.47
N GLY A 5 -2.72 -19.38 -5.32
CA GLY A 5 -1.67 -19.71 -6.29
C GLY A 5 -0.31 -19.86 -5.62
N ASP A 6 0.75 -19.40 -6.29
CA ASP A 6 2.11 -19.31 -5.76
C ASP A 6 2.42 -17.98 -5.03
N SER A 7 1.38 -17.17 -4.77
CA SER A 7 1.53 -15.90 -4.05
C SER A 7 1.63 -16.11 -2.54
N LYS A 8 2.04 -15.07 -1.82
CA LYS A 8 2.08 -15.07 -0.34
C LYS A 8 0.71 -14.95 0.33
N PHE A 9 -0.38 -14.82 -0.44
CA PHE A 9 -1.71 -14.62 0.12
C PHE A 9 -2.32 -15.90 0.68
N ILE A 10 -3.20 -15.76 1.67
CA ILE A 10 -3.99 -16.85 2.22
C ILE A 10 -5.41 -16.75 1.67
N ALA A 11 -6.03 -17.90 1.38
CA ALA A 11 -7.44 -17.95 1.00
C ALA A 11 -8.32 -17.29 2.09
N GLY A 12 -9.18 -16.36 1.68
CA GLY A 12 -9.96 -15.52 2.58
C GLY A 12 -9.32 -14.16 2.93
N ASP A 13 -8.08 -13.89 2.52
CA ASP A 13 -7.44 -12.60 2.81
C ASP A 13 -8.15 -11.43 2.12
N ILE A 14 -8.29 -10.34 2.87
CA ILE A 14 -8.79 -9.06 2.38
C ILE A 14 -7.57 -8.16 2.19
N VAL A 15 -7.15 -8.01 0.93
CA VAL A 15 -5.99 -7.20 0.55
C VAL A 15 -6.41 -6.05 -0.34
N SER A 16 -5.61 -4.98 -0.35
CA SER A 16 -5.83 -3.87 -1.28
C SER A 16 -5.61 -4.33 -2.72
N ARG A 17 -6.35 -3.72 -3.65
CA ARG A 17 -6.22 -4.02 -5.08
C ARG A 17 -4.80 -3.79 -5.58
N ARG A 18 -4.12 -2.76 -5.03
CA ARG A 18 -2.75 -2.40 -5.39
C ARG A 18 -1.77 -3.52 -4.99
N LYS A 19 -1.75 -3.93 -3.72
CA LYS A 19 -0.89 -5.02 -3.23
C LYS A 19 -1.14 -6.34 -3.96
N PHE A 20 -2.41 -6.63 -4.25
CA PHE A 20 -2.77 -7.82 -5.03
C PHE A 20 -2.17 -7.79 -6.44
N GLN A 21 -2.21 -6.64 -7.12
CA GLN A 21 -1.62 -6.48 -8.44
C GLN A 21 -0.09 -6.57 -8.43
N GLU A 22 0.56 -5.91 -7.47
CA GLU A 22 2.02 -5.93 -7.30
C GLU A 22 2.57 -7.35 -7.05
N GLU A 23 1.93 -8.09 -6.13
CA GLU A 23 2.33 -9.47 -5.82
C GLU A 23 2.10 -10.40 -7.02
N ASN A 24 0.94 -10.31 -7.68
CA ASN A 24 0.67 -11.13 -8.86
C ASN A 24 1.62 -10.81 -10.01
N GLN A 25 1.96 -9.55 -10.24
CA GLN A 25 2.94 -9.18 -11.25
C GLN A 25 4.31 -9.78 -10.94
N SER A 26 4.70 -9.81 -9.67
CA SER A 26 5.94 -10.44 -9.20
C SER A 26 5.94 -11.96 -9.41
N VAL A 27 4.83 -12.63 -9.08
CA VAL A 27 4.66 -14.08 -9.28
C VAL A 27 4.71 -14.47 -10.76
N ILE A 28 4.03 -13.69 -11.61
CA ILE A 28 4.04 -13.91 -13.06
C ILE A 28 5.46 -13.71 -13.63
N ALA A 29 6.20 -12.72 -13.15
CA ALA A 29 7.58 -12.49 -13.58
C ALA A 29 8.52 -13.66 -13.22
N LEU A 30 8.20 -14.39 -12.14
CA LEU A 30 8.91 -15.60 -11.72
C LEU A 30 8.40 -16.88 -12.43
N GLY A 31 7.37 -16.77 -13.27
CA GLY A 31 6.76 -17.89 -14.00
C GLY A 31 5.83 -18.77 -13.15
N GLY A 32 5.41 -18.29 -11.97
CA GLY A 32 4.49 -19.00 -11.08
C GLY A 32 3.01 -18.76 -11.43
N GLU A 33 2.13 -19.45 -10.71
CA GLU A 33 0.68 -19.33 -10.88
C GLU A 33 0.14 -18.13 -10.09
N PRO A 34 -0.51 -17.14 -10.74
CA PRO A 34 -1.02 -15.95 -10.06
C PRO A 34 -2.20 -16.26 -9.15
N SER A 35 -2.37 -15.47 -8.10
CA SER A 35 -3.50 -15.59 -7.19
C SER A 35 -4.80 -15.06 -7.80
N ILE A 36 -5.94 -15.64 -7.38
CA ILE A 36 -7.28 -15.26 -7.82
C ILE A 36 -8.03 -14.63 -6.64
N ALA A 37 -8.64 -13.46 -6.87
CA ALA A 37 -9.44 -12.78 -5.88
C ALA A 37 -10.73 -12.22 -6.48
N GLU A 38 -11.74 -12.09 -5.64
CA GLU A 38 -13.00 -11.42 -5.97
C GLU A 38 -13.07 -10.03 -5.32
N PRO A 39 -13.68 -9.03 -5.98
CA PRO A 39 -13.87 -7.72 -5.39
C PRO A 39 -14.90 -7.78 -4.25
N MET A 40 -14.53 -7.26 -3.08
CA MET A 40 -15.41 -7.17 -1.92
C MET A 40 -15.77 -5.71 -1.63
N LEU A 41 -17.06 -5.43 -1.45
CA LEU A 41 -17.51 -4.11 -0.99
C LEU A 41 -17.35 -4.01 0.53
N VAL A 42 -16.62 -2.99 0.98
CA VAL A 42 -16.33 -2.75 2.39
C VAL A 42 -16.77 -1.34 2.77
N GLY A 43 -17.33 -1.17 3.97
CA GLY A 43 -17.75 0.15 4.47
C GLY A 43 -16.58 1.13 4.64
N ILE A 44 -16.89 2.44 4.64
CA ILE A 44 -15.87 3.50 4.71
C ILE A 44 -14.93 3.37 5.91
N THR A 45 -15.48 3.02 7.09
CA THR A 45 -14.72 2.90 8.34
C THR A 45 -13.70 1.76 8.26
N ARG A 46 -14.14 0.59 7.78
CA ARG A 46 -13.26 -0.59 7.68
C ARG A 46 -12.24 -0.43 6.57
N SER A 47 -12.60 0.24 5.48
CA SER A 47 -11.66 0.58 4.41
C SER A 47 -10.60 1.58 4.86
N ALA A 48 -10.96 2.57 5.69
CA ALA A 48 -10.02 3.57 6.20
C ALA A 48 -9.01 2.99 7.20
N VAL A 49 -9.44 2.08 8.09
CA VAL A 49 -8.54 1.39 9.03
C VAL A 49 -7.63 0.37 8.31
N GLY A 50 -8.10 -0.19 7.19
CA GLY A 50 -7.34 -1.12 6.35
C GLY A 50 -6.51 -0.46 5.26
N ALA A 51 -6.24 0.86 5.34
CA ALA A 51 -5.38 1.54 4.38
C ALA A 51 -3.96 0.96 4.41
N ASP A 52 -3.28 0.99 3.26
CA ASP A 52 -1.91 0.44 3.15
C ASP A 52 -0.88 1.26 3.95
N SER A 53 -1.18 2.55 4.12
CA SER A 53 -0.48 3.52 4.93
C SER A 53 -0.72 3.32 6.43
N ILE A 54 0.35 3.18 7.20
CA ILE A 54 0.25 3.07 8.67
C ILE A 54 -0.13 4.43 9.24
N ILE A 55 0.52 5.50 8.77
CA ILE A 55 0.32 6.85 9.30
C ILE A 55 -1.09 7.34 8.96
N SER A 56 -1.56 7.08 7.74
CA SER A 56 -2.93 7.43 7.35
C SER A 56 -3.96 6.58 8.09
N ALA A 57 -3.76 5.27 8.23
CA ALA A 57 -4.68 4.40 8.97
C ALA A 57 -4.79 4.83 10.45
N ALA A 58 -3.65 5.11 11.09
CA ALA A 58 -3.58 5.53 12.49
C ALA A 58 -4.22 6.91 12.75
N SER A 59 -4.25 7.78 11.72
CA SER A 59 -4.86 9.12 11.80
C SER A 59 -6.39 9.12 11.82
N PHE A 60 -7.04 8.02 11.40
CA PHE A 60 -8.50 7.96 11.30
C PHE A 60 -9.16 7.60 12.64
N GLN A 61 -9.02 6.34 13.08
CA GLN A 61 -9.55 5.79 14.32
C GLN A 61 -8.67 4.61 14.77
N ASP A 62 -8.89 4.09 15.99
CA ASP A 62 -8.21 2.89 16.51
C ASP A 62 -6.67 2.95 16.49
N THR A 63 -6.10 4.14 16.73
CA THR A 63 -4.66 4.44 16.66
C THR A 63 -3.79 3.40 17.38
N THR A 64 -4.14 3.02 18.62
CA THR A 64 -3.37 2.03 19.40
C THR A 64 -3.30 0.67 18.71
N LYS A 65 -4.42 0.21 18.14
CA LYS A 65 -4.48 -1.07 17.44
C LYS A 65 -3.65 -1.05 16.17
N VAL A 66 -3.79 0.01 15.37
CA VAL A 66 -3.04 0.18 14.11
C VAL A 66 -1.53 0.20 14.37
N LEU A 67 -1.07 1.01 15.33
CA LEU A 67 0.36 1.10 15.65
C LEU A 67 0.93 -0.19 16.26
N THR A 68 0.13 -0.93 17.03
CA THR A 68 0.58 -2.22 17.61
C THR A 68 0.78 -3.27 16.52
N SER A 69 -0.21 -3.43 15.62
CA SER A 69 -0.11 -4.36 14.50
C SER A 69 1.04 -3.99 13.56
N ALA A 70 1.21 -2.70 13.25
CA ALA A 70 2.31 -2.21 12.42
C ALA A 70 3.69 -2.47 13.05
N SER A 71 3.82 -2.26 14.37
CA SER A 71 5.08 -2.52 15.09
C SER A 71 5.44 -4.01 15.11
N ILE A 72 4.45 -4.89 15.26
CA ILE A 72 4.67 -6.35 15.23
C ILE A 72 5.07 -6.81 13.82
N ALA A 73 4.42 -6.28 12.80
CA ALA A 73 4.68 -6.63 11.41
C ALA A 73 5.95 -5.97 10.83
N GLY A 74 6.53 -4.97 11.53
CA GLY A 74 7.68 -4.21 11.04
C GLY A 74 7.39 -3.44 9.76
N THR A 75 6.14 -3.00 9.57
CA THR A 75 5.70 -2.34 8.33
C THR A 75 6.35 -0.97 8.18
N VAL A 76 6.73 -0.62 6.96
CA VAL A 76 7.32 0.68 6.60
C VAL A 76 6.36 1.42 5.70
N ASP A 77 6.20 2.72 5.95
CA ASP A 77 5.33 3.61 5.20
C ASP A 77 6.12 4.24 4.03
N ALA A 78 5.57 4.15 2.81
CA ALA A 78 6.21 4.61 1.59
C ALA A 78 5.94 6.10 1.27
N LEU A 79 5.05 6.76 2.02
CA LEU A 79 4.69 8.18 1.82
C LEU A 79 4.14 8.47 0.41
N GLU A 80 3.39 7.53 -0.16
CA GLU A 80 2.81 7.64 -1.51
C GLU A 80 1.47 8.37 -1.50
N ASP A 81 0.83 8.48 -0.33
CA ASP A 81 -0.51 9.04 -0.18
C ASP A 81 -0.50 10.47 0.37
N LEU A 82 -1.63 11.15 0.19
CA LEU A 82 -1.84 12.53 0.64
C LEU A 82 -1.64 12.69 2.16
N LYS A 83 -2.28 11.82 2.96
CA LYS A 83 -2.40 12.04 4.41
C LYS A 83 -1.08 11.88 5.16
N GLU A 84 -0.25 10.90 4.80
CA GLU A 84 1.07 10.70 5.43
C GLU A 84 1.92 11.96 5.27
N ASN A 85 1.96 12.48 4.05
CA ASN A 85 2.76 13.67 3.70
C ASN A 85 2.26 14.91 4.44
N VAL A 86 0.94 15.09 4.58
CA VAL A 86 0.36 16.17 5.38
C VAL A 86 0.77 16.06 6.86
N VAL A 87 0.69 14.86 7.44
CA VAL A 87 1.02 14.64 8.87
C VAL A 87 2.51 14.90 9.15
N ILE A 88 3.39 14.48 8.24
CA ILE A 88 4.84 14.67 8.37
C ILE A 88 5.28 16.11 8.03
N GLY A 89 4.45 16.87 7.30
CA GLY A 89 4.80 18.21 6.81
C GLY A 89 5.65 18.20 5.54
N ARG A 90 5.57 17.12 4.74
CA ARG A 90 6.17 17.01 3.41
C ARG A 90 5.20 17.49 2.33
N LEU A 91 5.74 17.90 1.18
CA LEU A 91 4.94 18.17 -0.03
C LEU A 91 4.06 16.97 -0.38
N ILE A 92 2.77 17.23 -0.55
CA ILE A 92 1.77 16.21 -0.89
C ILE A 92 1.91 15.77 -2.35
N PRO A 93 1.73 14.48 -2.69
CA PRO A 93 1.99 13.94 -4.02
C PRO A 93 0.85 14.25 -5.02
N VAL A 94 0.32 15.46 -4.98
CA VAL A 94 -0.76 15.94 -5.86
C VAL A 94 -0.50 17.38 -6.30
N GLY A 95 -0.98 17.75 -7.49
CA GLY A 95 -0.82 19.11 -8.03
C GLY A 95 0.65 19.52 -8.14
N THR A 96 1.03 20.61 -7.47
CA THR A 96 2.41 21.14 -7.49
C THR A 96 3.43 20.23 -6.80
N GLY A 97 2.98 19.28 -5.97
CA GLY A 97 3.86 18.31 -5.32
C GLY A 97 3.99 16.98 -6.08
N MET A 98 3.39 16.85 -7.28
CA MET A 98 3.70 15.73 -8.16
C MET A 98 5.13 15.87 -8.67
N ILE A 99 6.00 14.97 -8.22
CA ILE A 99 7.35 14.84 -8.76
C ILE A 99 7.22 14.00 -10.02
N ASP A 100 7.36 14.65 -11.17
CA ASP A 100 7.38 13.97 -12.46
C ASP A 100 8.73 13.27 -12.63
N ASN A 101 8.78 11.98 -12.29
CA ASN A 101 10.00 11.18 -12.34
C ASN A 101 10.56 11.08 -13.77
N ASP A 102 9.75 11.30 -14.80
CA ASP A 102 10.18 11.27 -16.21
C ASP A 102 11.03 12.50 -16.58
N ASN A 103 10.93 13.59 -15.82
CA ASN A 103 11.66 14.84 -16.07
C ASN A 103 12.92 15.02 -15.20
N ILE A 104 13.31 14.00 -14.43
CA ILE A 104 14.51 14.05 -13.60
C ILE A 104 15.74 13.74 -14.46
N LYS A 105 16.42 14.79 -14.91
CA LYS A 105 17.74 14.66 -15.56
C LYS A 105 18.81 14.43 -14.51
N PHE A 106 19.25 13.18 -14.36
CA PHE A 106 20.45 12.87 -13.59
C PHE A 106 21.66 13.47 -14.29
N THR A 107 22.30 14.45 -13.65
CA THR A 107 23.59 14.97 -14.10
C THR A 107 24.66 14.26 -13.29
N ALA A 108 25.62 13.63 -13.96
CA ALA A 108 26.76 13.01 -13.28
C ALA A 108 27.57 14.11 -12.57
N ALA A 109 27.93 13.87 -11.31
CA ALA A 109 28.89 14.72 -10.60
C ALA A 109 30.29 14.48 -11.21
N GLU A 110 30.92 15.54 -11.69
CA GLU A 110 32.34 15.56 -12.09
C GLU A 110 33.29 15.33 -10.91
#